data_AF-A0A946B0N0-F1
#
_entry.id   AF-A0A946B0N0-F1
#
_cell.length_a   1.000
_cell.length_b   1.000
_cell.length_c   1.000
_cell.angle_alpha   90.00
_cell.angle_beta   90.00
_cell.angle_gamma   90.00
#
_symmetry.space_group_name_H-M   'P 1'
#
loop_
_entity.id
_entity.type
_entity.pdbx_description
1 polymer ?
#
loop_
_entity_poly.entity_id
_entity_poly.type
_entity_poly.pdbx_seq_one_letter_code
_entity_poly.pdbx_strand_id
1 'polypeptide(L)' 'MSNPAAGEHHFVHRIGWLRAAVLGANDGILSTASLIVGVAAATPDRSSILIAGVAGLVAGAMSMAAGEYVSVSSQAD' A
#
# COMPACT_ATOMS: atom_id res chain seq x y z
N MET A 1 -7.97 -43.60 -2.22
CA MET A 1 -8.70 -42.37 -1.86
C MET A 1 -7.68 -41.30 -1.55
N SER A 2 -7.54 -40.35 -2.47
CA SER A 2 -6.59 -39.24 -2.49
C SER A 2 -7.11 -38.04 -1.71
N ASN A 3 -6.26 -37.40 -0.90
CA ASN A 3 -6.39 -35.97 -0.59
C ASN A 3 -5.05 -35.35 -0.15
N PRO A 4 -4.30 -34.66 -1.03
CA PRO A 4 -3.09 -33.93 -0.68
C PRO A 4 -3.35 -32.42 -0.41
N ALA A 5 -4.51 -32.03 0.13
CA ALA A 5 -4.92 -30.62 0.23
C ALA A 5 -4.31 -29.81 1.41
N ALA A 6 -3.46 -30.39 2.27
CA ALA A 6 -2.96 -29.71 3.46
C ALA A 6 -1.78 -28.73 3.18
N GLY A 7 -1.15 -28.79 2.00
CA GLY A 7 -0.01 -27.95 1.64
C GLY A 7 -0.34 -26.65 0.88
N GLU A 8 -1.49 -26.59 0.20
CA GLU A 8 -1.83 -25.50 -0.74
C GLU A 8 -2.25 -24.20 -0.04
N HIS A 9 -2.96 -24.29 1.10
CA HIS A 9 -3.45 -23.11 1.83
C HIS A 9 -2.34 -22.15 2.28
N HIS A 10 -1.16 -22.67 2.64
CA HIS A 10 -0.07 -21.87 3.18
C HIS A 10 0.77 -21.19 2.08
N PHE A 11 0.88 -21.80 0.90
CA PHE A 11 1.53 -21.19 -0.26
C PHE A 11 0.69 -20.04 -0.84
N VAL A 12 -0.63 -20.20 -0.90
CA VAL A 12 -1.55 -19.18 -1.45
C VAL A 12 -1.58 -17.93 -0.56
N HIS A 13 -1.62 -18.08 0.77
CA HIS A 13 -1.57 -16.94 1.69
C HIS A 13 -0.26 -16.13 1.55
N ARG A 14 0.88 -16.81 1.34
CA ARG A 14 2.18 -16.16 1.12
C ARG A 14 2.30 -15.43 -0.22
N ILE A 15 1.42 -15.71 -1.18
CA ILE A 15 1.41 -14.99 -2.46
C ILE A 15 0.49 -13.76 -2.36
N GLY A 16 -0.54 -13.82 -1.52
CA GLY A 16 -1.48 -12.71 -1.27
C GLY A 16 -0.82 -11.47 -0.68
N TRP A 17 -0.13 -11.60 0.46
CA TRP A 17 0.55 -10.46 1.12
C TRP A 17 1.66 -9.86 0.24
N LEU A 18 2.37 -10.69 -0.54
CA LEU A 18 3.41 -10.22 -1.45
C LEU A 18 2.80 -9.38 -2.58
N ARG A 19 1.67 -9.81 -3.15
CA ARG A 19 0.94 -9.01 -4.14
C ARG A 19 0.45 -7.69 -3.56
N ALA A 20 -0.13 -7.70 -2.36
CA ALA A 20 -0.59 -6.49 -1.69
C ALA A 20 0.58 -5.52 -1.43
N ALA A 21 1.73 -6.04 -0.98
CA ALA A 21 2.93 -5.25 -0.75
C ALA A 21 3.51 -4.64 -2.04
N VAL A 22 3.59 -5.42 -3.13
CA VAL A 22 4.12 -4.94 -4.42
C VAL A 22 3.20 -3.88 -5.05
N LEU A 23 1.89 -4.13 -5.06
CA LEU A 23 0.91 -3.16 -5.58
C LEU A 23 0.89 -1.90 -4.71
N GLY A 24 0.93 -2.05 -3.38
CA GLY A 24 1.02 -0.93 -2.45
C GLY A 24 2.30 -0.11 -2.62
N ALA A 25 3.44 -0.75 -2.85
CA ALA A 25 4.70 -0.04 -3.14
C ALA A 25 4.64 0.72 -4.47
N ASN A 26 4.12 0.09 -5.52
CA ASN A 26 3.94 0.72 -6.83
C ASN A 26 3.04 1.95 -6.73
N ASP A 27 1.86 1.79 -6.13
CA ASP A 27 0.86 2.84 -6.02
C ASP A 27 1.32 3.94 -5.05
N GLY A 28 2.05 3.59 -4.00
CA GLY A 28 2.65 4.52 -3.05
C GLY A 28 3.72 5.41 -3.70
N ILE A 29 4.62 4.85 -4.51
CA ILE A 29 5.63 5.63 -5.24
C ILE A 29 4.96 6.54 -6.27
N LEU A 30 4.03 5.99 -7.07
CA LEU A 30 3.40 6.73 -8.16
C LEU A 30 2.54 7.89 -7.62
N SER A 31 1.77 7.64 -6.56
CA SER A 31 0.94 8.67 -5.93
C SER A 31 1.78 9.77 -5.28
N THR A 32 2.83 9.40 -4.53
CA THR A 32 3.72 10.37 -3.86
C THR A 32 4.48 11.22 -4.89
N ALA A 33 5.00 10.60 -5.95
CA ALA A 33 5.68 11.32 -7.03
C ALA A 33 4.73 12.28 -7.75
N SER A 34 3.51 11.83 -8.08
CA SER A 34 2.50 12.68 -8.73
C SER A 34 2.07 13.85 -7.85
N LEU A 35 1.91 13.61 -6.54
CA LEU A 35 1.61 14.65 -5.57
C LEU A 35 2.74 15.69 -5.48
N ILE A 36 3.99 15.24 -5.34
CA ILE A 36 5.16 16.13 -5.28
C ILE A 36 5.28 16.97 -6.55
N VAL A 37 5.10 16.36 -7.73
CA VAL A 37 5.12 17.06 -9.02
C VAL A 37 3.99 18.10 -9.10
N GLY A 38 2.77 17.75 -8.68
CA GLY A 38 1.63 18.67 -8.66
C GLY A 38 1.85 19.87 -7.74
N VAL A 39 2.37 19.63 -6.53
CA VAL A 39 2.69 20.71 -5.57
C VAL A 39 3.83 21.57 -6.08
N ALA A 40 4.88 20.98 -6.65
CA ALA A 40 6.01 21.71 -7.22
C ALA A 40 5.61 22.58 -8.43
N ALA A 41 4.59 22.17 -9.18
CA ALA A 41 4.03 22.99 -10.25
C ALA A 41 3.24 24.20 -9.72
N ALA A 42 2.67 24.10 -8.52
CA ALA A 42 1.86 25.15 -7.90
C ALA A 42 2.70 26.16 -7.07
N THR A 43 3.84 25.73 -6.53
CA THR A 43 4.71 26.60 -5.72
C THR A 43 6.19 26.23 -5.85
N PRO A 44 7.11 27.22 -5.93
CA PRO A 44 8.55 26.96 -5.88
C PRO A 44 9.08 26.73 -4.45
N ASP A 45 8.24 26.88 -3.41
CA ASP A 45 8.65 26.73 -2.02
C ASP A 45 9.00 25.27 -1.68
N ARG A 46 10.30 25.03 -1.42
CA ARG A 46 10.82 23.67 -1.17
C ARG A 46 10.28 23.06 0.12
N SER A 47 10.07 23.86 1.17
CA SER A 47 9.49 23.37 2.43
C SER A 47 8.09 22.81 2.22
N SER A 48 7.24 23.54 1.50
CA SER A 48 5.87 23.12 1.18
C SER A 48 5.85 21.81 0.38
N ILE A 49 6.72 21.69 -0.63
CA ILE A 49 6.84 20.46 -1.43
C ILE A 49 7.25 19.26 -0.57
N LEU A 50 8.27 19.43 0.31
CA LEU A 50 8.75 18.36 1.18
C LEU A 50 7.71 17.94 2.22
N ILE A 51 7.05 18.91 2.86
CA ILE A 51 6.00 18.65 3.85
C ILE A 51 4.85 17.88 3.19
N ALA A 52 4.39 18.34 2.02
CA ALA A 52 3.32 17.67 1.28
C ALA A 52 3.70 16.24 0.87
N GLY A 53 4.92 16.04 0.38
CA GLY A 53 5.43 14.72 0.01
C GLY A 53 5.50 13.74 1.19
N VAL A 54 6.08 14.17 2.31
CA VAL A 54 6.18 13.33 3.51
C VAL A 54 4.81 13.05 4.13
N ALA A 55 3.96 14.07 4.24
CA ALA A 55 2.60 13.91 4.74
C ALA A 55 1.79 12.94 3.85
N GLY A 56 1.88 13.09 2.52
CA GLY A 56 1.21 12.21 1.56
C GLY A 56 1.69 10.76 1.66
N LEU A 57 2.99 10.54 1.81
CA LEU A 57 3.56 9.20 1.99
C LEU A 57 3.06 8.54 3.28
N VAL A 58 3.10 9.27 4.40
CA VAL A 58 2.65 8.74 5.70
C VAL A 58 1.15 8.45 5.67
N ALA A 59 0.34 9.38 5.14
CA ALA A 59 -1.10 9.19 4.99
C ALA A 59 -1.43 7.99 4.09
N GLY A 60 -0.74 7.84 2.95
CA GLY A 60 -0.91 6.73 2.03
C GLY A 60 -0.56 5.38 2.67
N ALA A 61 0.58 5.30 3.35
CA ALA A 61 1.01 4.09 4.06
C ALA A 61 0.03 3.69 5.17
N MET A 62 -0.44 4.65 5.97
CA MET A 62 -1.44 4.42 7.03
C MET A 62 -2.76 3.93 6.44
N SER A 63 -3.23 4.52 5.32
CA SER A 63 -4.46 4.08 4.67
C SER A 63 -4.37 2.66 4.12
N MET A 64 -3.23 2.27 3.54
CA MET A 64 -3.02 0.91 3.04
C MET A 64 -2.97 -0.10 4.20
N ALA A 65 -2.30 0.24 5.29
CA ALA A 65 -2.25 -0.61 6.49
C ALA A 65 -3.64 -0.75 7.13
N ALA A 66 -4.39 0.35 7.24
CA ALA A 66 -5.76 0.33 7.77
C ALA A 66 -6.71 -0.48 6.86
N GLY A 67 -6.59 -0.33 5.54
CA GLY A 67 -7.36 -1.11 4.57
C GLY A 67 -7.12 -2.61 4.68
N GLU A 68 -5.85 -3.02 4.82
CA GLU A 68 -5.49 -4.43 5.04
C GLU A 68 -6.03 -4.95 6.38
N TYR A 69 -5.90 -4.17 7.46
CA TYR A 69 -6.43 -4.55 8.78
C TYR A 69 -7.95 -4.79 8.75
N VAL A 70 -8.70 -3.89 8.10
CA VAL A 70 -10.15 -4.04 7.92
C VAL A 70 -10.46 -5.26 7.04
N SER A 71 -9.73 -5.48 5.95
CA SER A 71 -9.93 -6.63 5.06
C SER A 71 -9.71 -7.97 5.76
N VAL A 72 -8.71 -8.07 6.66
CA VAL A 72 -8.49 -9.28 7.47
C VAL A 72 -9.59 -9.45 8.49
N SER A 73 -10.02 -8.36 9.13
CA SER A 73 -11.11 -8.38 10.12
C SER A 73 -12.43 -8.87 9.50
N SER A 74 -12.77 -8.44 8.29
CA SER A 74 -13.97 -8.90 7.56
C SER A 74 -13.90 -10.32 7.01
N GLN A 75 -12.72 -10.96 6.99
CA GLN A 75 -12.59 -12.39 6.68
C GLN A 75 -12.68 -13.27 7.93
N ALA A 76 -12.56 -12.66 9.11
CA ALA A 76 -12.68 -13.33 10.41
C ALA A 76 -14.12 -13.32 10.94
N ASP A 77 -14.98 -12.43 10.43
CA ASP A 77 -16.44 -12.43 10.56
C ASP A 77 -17.11 -13.12 9.35
#